data_AF-A0A1M5MTP3-F1
#
_entry.id   AF-A0A1M5MTP3-F1
#
_cell.length_a   1.000
_cell.length_b   1.000
_cell.length_c   1.000
_cell.angle_alpha   90.00
_cell.angle_beta   90.00
_cell.angle_gamma   90.00
#
_symmetry.space_group_name_H-M   'P 1'
#
loop_
_entity.id
_entity.type
_entity.pdbx_description
1 polymer ?
#
loop_
_entity_poly.entity_id
_entity_poly.type
_entity_poly.pdbx_seq_one_letter_code
_entity_poly.pdbx_strand_id
1 'polypeptide(L)'
;MRSVLAATVLALATSSLLAAPSASAADFFEIRSDLHNKCLTTNGDNVEMRTCDGTGRQVWFWDGPKLRNLAERHCLDVKHGQINAAVQAVGDCHGNANQRWSFQGRRIHTDVNGQVLSIQNNGDTRDGAGINMRNYVGGAWQHWSTRRI
;
A
#
# COMPACT_ATOMS: atom_id res chain seq x y z
N MET A 1 43.80 20.44 69.75
CA MET A 1 43.45 21.35 68.63
C MET A 1 44.04 20.71 67.37
N ARG A 2 43.36 20.33 66.28
CA ARG A 2 41.97 20.42 65.78
C ARG A 2 41.79 19.21 64.84
N SER A 3 40.65 18.53 64.89
CA SER A 3 40.29 17.45 63.95
C SER A 3 39.84 18.03 62.60
N VAL A 4 40.23 17.41 61.49
CA VAL A 4 39.76 17.74 60.14
C VAL A 4 38.72 16.71 59.71
N LEU A 5 37.51 17.14 59.38
CA LEU A 5 36.45 16.32 58.80
C LEU A 5 36.49 16.46 57.27
N ALA A 6 36.62 15.33 56.56
CA ALA A 6 36.47 15.27 55.12
C ALA A 6 34.99 15.08 54.75
N ALA A 7 34.43 15.98 53.95
CA ALA A 7 33.08 15.86 53.40
C ALA A 7 33.16 15.24 52.00
N THR A 8 32.64 14.02 51.84
CA THR A 8 32.46 13.36 50.55
C THR A 8 31.20 13.90 49.88
N VAL A 9 31.37 14.53 48.72
CA VAL A 9 30.26 14.99 47.86
C VAL A 9 29.85 13.83 46.94
N LEU A 10 28.63 13.32 47.12
CA LEU A 10 28.04 12.30 46.26
C LEU A 10 27.35 12.98 45.08
N ALA A 11 27.91 12.87 43.88
CA ALA A 11 27.31 13.41 42.66
C ALA A 11 26.20 12.48 42.15
N LEU A 12 24.95 12.97 42.11
CA LEU A 12 23.81 12.29 41.51
C LEU A 12 23.85 12.46 39.98
N ALA A 13 24.16 11.40 39.26
CA ALA A 13 24.07 11.38 37.80
C ALA A 13 22.60 11.24 37.37
N THR A 14 22.02 12.32 36.83
CA THR A 14 20.69 12.28 36.19
C THR A 14 20.82 11.69 34.79
N SER A 15 20.57 10.39 34.65
CA SER A 15 20.51 9.72 33.35
C SER A 15 19.25 10.14 32.60
N SER A 16 19.39 11.05 31.63
CA SER A 16 18.32 11.39 30.69
C SER A 16 18.11 10.24 29.70
N LEU A 17 17.04 9.47 29.89
CA LEU A 17 16.58 8.48 28.91
C LEU A 17 15.97 9.23 27.71
N LEU A 18 16.68 9.28 26.59
CA LEU A 18 16.09 9.68 25.30
C LEU A 18 15.08 8.60 24.89
N ALA A 19 13.80 8.93 24.86
CA ALA A 19 12.77 8.06 24.32
C ALA A 19 13.04 7.84 22.82
N ALA A 20 13.23 6.59 22.41
CA ALA A 20 13.33 6.25 21.00
C ALA A 20 11.99 6.56 20.30
N PRO A 21 12.00 7.08 19.06
CA PRO A 21 10.76 7.27 18.31
C PRO A 21 10.06 5.92 18.12
N SER A 22 8.79 5.85 18.50
CA SER A 22 7.94 4.69 18.24
C SER A 22 7.86 4.46 16.74
N ALA A 23 8.30 3.30 16.25
CA ALA A 23 8.04 2.90 14.88
C ALA A 23 6.52 2.76 14.69
N SER A 24 5.92 3.58 13.84
CA SER A 24 4.52 3.37 13.45
C SER A 24 4.40 2.03 12.74
N ALA A 25 3.45 1.21 13.18
CA ALA A 25 3.06 0.01 12.44
C ALA A 25 2.59 0.44 11.05
N ALA A 26 3.04 -0.27 10.01
CA ALA A 26 2.50 -0.06 8.67
C ALA A 26 1.00 -0.42 8.67
N ASP A 27 0.17 0.47 8.14
CA ASP A 27 -1.26 0.20 7.94
C ASP A 27 -1.43 -0.80 6.80
N PHE A 28 -1.88 -2.02 7.13
CA PHE A 28 -2.21 -3.06 6.17
C PHE A 28 -3.70 -3.06 5.86
N PHE A 29 -4.06 -3.26 4.59
CA PHE A 29 -5.43 -3.27 4.15
C PHE A 29 -5.63 -4.11 2.89
N GLU A 30 -6.82 -4.66 2.74
CA GLU A 30 -7.30 -5.16 1.45
C GLU A 30 -7.86 -3.99 0.62
N ILE A 31 -7.66 -4.05 -0.70
CA ILE A 31 -8.37 -3.19 -1.67
C ILE A 31 -9.49 -4.04 -2.26
N ARG A 32 -10.74 -3.62 -2.06
CA ARG A 32 -11.93 -4.36 -2.47
C ARG A 32 -12.67 -3.64 -3.58
N SER A 33 -13.13 -4.41 -4.56
CA SER A 33 -14.03 -3.90 -5.60
C SER A 33 -15.39 -3.64 -5.00
N ASP A 34 -15.92 -2.44 -5.23
CA ASP A 34 -17.27 -2.11 -4.80
C ASP A 34 -18.37 -2.74 -5.67
N LEU A 35 -18.00 -3.29 -6.84
CA LEU A 35 -18.91 -4.01 -7.74
C LEU A 35 -19.33 -5.37 -7.17
N HIS A 36 -18.40 -6.11 -6.56
CA HIS A 36 -18.63 -7.51 -6.16
C HIS A 36 -17.84 -7.96 -4.93
N ASN A 37 -17.27 -7.03 -4.15
CA ASN A 37 -16.61 -7.27 -2.86
C ASN A 37 -15.45 -8.29 -2.89
N LYS A 38 -14.83 -8.47 -4.07
CA LYS A 38 -13.60 -9.28 -4.20
C LYS A 38 -12.37 -8.40 -3.98
N CYS A 39 -11.23 -9.04 -3.71
CA CYS A 39 -9.99 -8.40 -3.36
C CYS A 39 -9.06 -8.25 -4.58
N LEU A 40 -8.40 -7.11 -4.67
CA LEU A 40 -7.27 -6.89 -5.58
C LEU A 40 -6.11 -7.78 -5.15
N THR A 41 -5.71 -8.70 -6.02
CA THR A 41 -4.81 -9.81 -5.65
C THR A 41 -3.65 -9.92 -6.63
N THR A 42 -2.42 -10.08 -6.12
CA THR A 42 -1.26 -10.44 -6.95
C THR A 42 -1.31 -11.92 -7.35
N ASN A 43 -0.89 -12.28 -8.56
CA ASN A 43 -0.82 -13.66 -9.05
C ASN A 43 0.35 -13.84 -10.00
N GLY A 44 1.52 -14.15 -9.44
CA GLY A 44 2.79 -13.89 -10.12
C GLY A 44 2.87 -12.40 -10.44
N ASP A 45 3.18 -12.08 -11.69
CA ASP A 45 3.24 -10.70 -12.16
C ASP A 45 1.85 -10.10 -12.46
N ASN A 46 0.78 -10.90 -12.48
CA ASN A 46 -0.58 -10.42 -12.76
C ASN A 46 -1.22 -9.77 -11.53
N VAL A 47 -2.12 -8.80 -11.75
CA VAL A 47 -3.03 -8.28 -10.73
C VAL A 47 -4.47 -8.47 -11.18
N GLU A 48 -5.27 -9.05 -10.31
CA GLU A 48 -6.61 -9.55 -10.65
C GLU A 48 -7.59 -9.47 -9.48
N MET A 49 -8.88 -9.60 -9.80
CA MET A 49 -9.91 -9.82 -8.81
C MET A 49 -9.96 -11.28 -8.40
N ARG A 50 -10.01 -11.51 -7.08
CA ARG A 50 -10.24 -12.83 -6.52
C ARG A 50 -11.06 -12.74 -5.24
N THR A 51 -11.89 -13.76 -5.00
CA THR A 51 -12.55 -13.99 -3.72
C THR A 51 -11.58 -13.74 -2.56
N CYS A 52 -11.99 -12.94 -1.58
CA CYS A 52 -11.11 -12.56 -0.48
C CYS A 52 -10.85 -13.77 0.44
N ASP A 53 -9.58 -14.08 0.68
CA ASP A 53 -9.08 -15.16 1.55
C ASP A 53 -8.13 -14.65 2.65
N GLY A 54 -7.80 -13.36 2.65
CA GLY A 54 -6.95 -12.72 3.66
C GLY A 54 -5.46 -13.08 3.54
N THR A 55 -5.05 -13.75 2.46
CA THR A 55 -3.63 -14.07 2.23
C THR A 55 -2.83 -12.81 1.93
N GLY A 56 -1.51 -12.85 2.18
CA GLY A 56 -0.62 -11.71 1.93
C GLY A 56 -0.60 -11.20 0.48
N ARG A 57 -1.12 -11.96 -0.47
CA ARG A 57 -1.29 -11.55 -1.88
C ARG A 57 -2.46 -10.58 -2.09
N GLN A 58 -3.38 -10.51 -1.12
CA GLN A 58 -4.55 -9.62 -1.11
C GLN A 58 -4.39 -8.43 -0.15
N VAL A 59 -3.34 -8.46 0.66
CA VAL A 59 -3.03 -7.42 1.64
C VAL A 59 -2.00 -6.47 1.04
N TRP A 60 -2.31 -5.19 1.13
CA TRP A 60 -1.51 -4.08 0.60
C TRP A 60 -1.12 -3.13 1.72
N PHE A 61 -0.02 -2.43 1.52
CA PHE A 61 0.41 -1.33 2.38
C PHE A 61 1.04 -0.22 1.54
N TRP A 62 1.03 0.99 2.08
CA TRP A 62 1.70 2.14 1.48
C TRP A 62 3.19 2.16 1.83
N ASP A 63 4.03 2.34 0.80
CA ASP A 63 5.46 2.61 0.90
C ASP A 63 5.77 3.92 0.14
N GLY A 64 5.56 5.03 0.84
CA GLY A 64 5.42 6.34 0.22
C GLY A 64 4.22 6.36 -0.73
N PRO A 65 4.36 6.81 -1.99
CA PRO A 65 3.28 6.79 -2.98
C PRO A 65 3.07 5.41 -3.65
N LYS A 66 3.81 4.38 -3.24
CA LYS A 66 3.74 3.04 -3.84
C LYS A 66 2.79 2.16 -3.04
N LEU A 67 1.95 1.39 -3.74
CA LEU A 67 1.20 0.29 -3.15
C LEU A 67 2.01 -0.98 -3.28
N ARG A 68 2.30 -1.63 -2.16
CA ARG A 68 3.05 -2.89 -2.12
C ARG A 68 2.23 -3.99 -1.49
N ASN A 69 2.31 -5.19 -2.06
CA ASN A 69 1.61 -6.33 -1.47
C ASN A 69 2.41 -6.94 -0.31
N LEU A 70 1.75 -7.61 0.63
CA LEU A 70 2.41 -8.14 1.83
C LEU A 70 3.25 -9.39 1.56
N ALA A 71 2.79 -10.29 0.68
CA ALA A 71 3.43 -11.59 0.46
C ALA A 71 4.82 -11.48 -0.18
N GLU A 72 4.95 -10.74 -1.30
CA GLU A 72 6.20 -10.65 -2.07
C GLU A 72 6.84 -9.25 -1.99
N ARG A 73 6.15 -8.26 -1.42
CA ARG A 73 6.56 -6.85 -1.40
C ARG A 73 6.74 -6.25 -2.80
N HIS A 74 6.04 -6.80 -3.79
CA HIS A 74 5.98 -6.26 -5.15
C HIS A 74 5.14 -4.98 -5.19
N CYS A 75 5.51 -4.07 -6.09
CA CYS A 75 4.80 -2.83 -6.34
C CYS A 75 3.67 -3.01 -7.36
N LEU A 76 2.51 -2.39 -7.09
CA LEU A 76 1.47 -2.21 -8.09
C LEU A 76 1.98 -1.27 -9.19
N ASP A 77 1.91 -1.71 -10.45
CA ASP A 77 2.59 -1.06 -11.56
C ASP A 77 1.69 -1.01 -12.81
N VAL A 78 1.61 0.16 -13.44
CA VAL A 78 1.02 0.31 -14.77
C VAL A 78 2.02 -0.18 -15.81
N LYS A 79 1.71 -1.26 -16.53
CA LYS A 79 2.64 -1.91 -17.44
C LYS A 79 3.21 -0.92 -18.46
N HIS A 80 4.54 -0.75 -18.42
CA HIS A 80 5.31 0.20 -19.24
C HIS A 80 4.85 1.67 -19.16
N GLY A 81 4.08 2.04 -18.12
CA GLY A 81 3.50 3.38 -17.97
C GLY A 81 2.60 3.80 -19.14
N GLN A 82 1.98 2.85 -19.84
CA GLN A 82 1.18 3.16 -21.04
C GLN A 82 -0.28 3.50 -20.70
N ILE A 83 -0.90 4.29 -21.56
CA ILE A 83 -2.32 4.61 -21.48
C ILE A 83 -3.15 3.33 -21.67
N ASN A 84 -4.20 3.17 -20.87
CA ASN A 84 -5.09 2.01 -20.87
C ASN A 84 -4.41 0.64 -20.61
N ALA A 85 -3.17 0.64 -20.10
CA ALA A 85 -2.40 -0.57 -19.94
C ALA A 85 -2.96 -1.49 -18.85
N ALA A 86 -2.57 -2.76 -18.93
CA ALA A 86 -2.76 -3.70 -17.83
C ALA A 86 -1.98 -3.24 -16.59
N VAL A 87 -2.47 -3.64 -15.43
CA VAL A 87 -1.77 -3.46 -14.15
C VAL A 87 -1.12 -4.78 -13.75
N GLN A 88 0.10 -4.68 -13.23
CA GLN A 88 0.96 -5.80 -12.88
C GLN A 88 1.56 -5.60 -11.49
N ALA A 89 2.13 -6.66 -10.93
CA ALA A 89 2.90 -6.64 -9.70
C ALA A 89 4.37 -6.90 -10.04
N VAL A 90 5.26 -5.98 -9.69
CA VAL A 90 6.70 -6.11 -10.02
C VAL A 90 7.58 -6.02 -8.79
N GLY A 91 8.64 -6.84 -8.74
CA GLY A 91 9.63 -6.79 -7.66
C GLY A 91 10.53 -5.55 -7.71
N ASP A 92 10.76 -5.00 -8.91
CA ASP A 92 11.56 -3.79 -9.10
C ASP A 92 10.74 -2.52 -8.81
N CYS A 93 10.74 -2.12 -7.55
CA CYS A 93 10.10 -0.90 -7.08
C CYS A 93 11.03 0.32 -7.30
N HIS A 94 10.80 1.07 -8.38
CA HIS A 94 11.65 2.19 -8.83
C HIS A 94 10.99 3.59 -8.70
N GLY A 95 9.77 3.69 -8.17
CA GLY A 95 9.16 4.98 -7.75
C GLY A 95 8.76 5.94 -8.86
N ASN A 96 8.88 5.53 -10.13
CA ASN A 96 8.39 6.29 -11.29
C ASN A 96 6.86 6.40 -11.26
N ALA A 97 6.31 7.31 -12.08
CA ALA A 97 4.88 7.62 -12.10
C ALA A 97 3.96 6.40 -12.26
N ASN A 98 4.40 5.35 -12.96
CA ASN A 98 3.66 4.10 -13.15
C ASN A 98 3.54 3.23 -11.90
N GLN A 99 4.26 3.54 -10.82
CA GLN A 99 4.17 2.88 -9.51
C GLN A 99 3.66 3.82 -8.41
N ARG A 100 3.23 5.03 -8.78
CA ARG A 100 2.72 6.03 -7.87
C ARG A 100 1.20 6.09 -7.99
N TRP A 101 0.54 5.97 -6.84
CA TRP A 101 -0.91 5.82 -6.75
C TRP A 101 -1.46 6.76 -5.69
N SER A 102 -2.71 7.16 -5.85
CA SER A 102 -3.45 7.80 -4.77
C SER A 102 -4.95 7.52 -4.81
N PHE A 103 -5.57 7.59 -3.62
CA PHE A 103 -7.01 7.48 -3.47
C PHE A 103 -7.66 8.86 -3.65
N GLN A 104 -8.73 8.92 -4.46
CA GLN A 104 -9.58 10.11 -4.61
C GLN A 104 -11.05 9.70 -4.50
N GLY A 105 -11.57 9.69 -3.26
CA GLY A 105 -12.85 9.07 -2.95
C GLY A 105 -12.75 7.55 -3.17
N ARG A 106 -13.68 6.98 -3.94
CA ARG A 106 -13.70 5.54 -4.27
C ARG A 106 -12.79 5.18 -5.46
N ARG A 107 -11.92 6.08 -5.90
CA ARG A 107 -11.07 5.87 -7.09
C ARG A 107 -9.62 5.70 -6.67
N ILE A 108 -8.92 4.79 -7.32
CA ILE A 108 -7.47 4.66 -7.25
C ILE A 108 -6.94 5.13 -8.60
N HIS A 109 -6.10 6.16 -8.64
CA HIS A 109 -5.53 6.65 -9.90
C HIS A 109 -4.01 6.59 -9.90
N THR A 110 -3.46 6.49 -11.11
CA THR A 110 -2.02 6.53 -11.35
C THR A 110 -1.55 7.96 -11.60
N ASP A 111 -0.31 8.25 -11.23
CA ASP A 111 0.33 9.53 -11.54
C ASP A 111 0.89 9.61 -12.97
N VAL A 112 0.78 8.54 -13.78
CA VAL A 112 1.17 8.55 -15.20
C VAL A 112 0.35 9.59 -15.97
N ASN A 113 -0.97 9.53 -15.84
CA ASN A 113 -1.92 10.30 -16.65
C ASN A 113 -3.29 10.50 -15.96
N GLY A 114 -3.42 10.18 -14.67
CA GLY A 114 -4.66 10.32 -13.92
C GLY A 114 -5.75 9.29 -14.24
N GLN A 115 -5.46 8.27 -15.05
CA GLN A 115 -6.40 7.16 -15.27
C GLN A 115 -6.65 6.38 -13.97
N VAL A 116 -7.81 5.74 -13.89
CA VAL A 116 -8.26 5.00 -12.71
C VAL A 116 -8.11 3.50 -12.89
N LEU A 117 -7.77 2.83 -11.79
CA LEU A 117 -7.76 1.38 -11.67
C LEU A 117 -9.16 0.85 -12.00
N SER A 118 -9.23 -0.06 -12.96
CA SER A 118 -10.48 -0.56 -13.54
C SER A 118 -10.41 -2.06 -13.70
N ILE A 119 -11.51 -2.74 -13.39
CA ILE A 119 -11.65 -4.17 -13.74
C ILE A 119 -11.85 -4.28 -15.25
N GLN A 120 -11.13 -5.20 -15.89
CA GLN A 120 -11.23 -5.43 -17.33
C GLN A 120 -12.64 -5.84 -17.75
N ASN A 121 -12.93 -5.67 -19.05
CA ASN A 121 -14.23 -5.96 -19.66
C ASN A 121 -15.42 -5.24 -18.98
N ASN A 122 -15.19 -4.00 -18.52
CA ASN A 122 -16.20 -3.16 -17.84
C ASN A 122 -16.84 -3.84 -16.61
N GLY A 123 -16.04 -4.58 -15.83
CA GLY A 123 -16.50 -5.24 -14.61
C GLY A 123 -16.72 -6.75 -14.74
N ASP A 124 -15.76 -7.47 -15.34
CA ASP A 124 -15.76 -8.94 -15.27
C ASP A 124 -15.76 -9.39 -13.80
N THR A 125 -16.77 -10.17 -13.43
CA THR A 125 -17.00 -10.59 -12.05
C THR A 125 -16.38 -11.94 -11.72
N ARG A 126 -15.70 -12.60 -12.67
CA ARG A 126 -15.02 -13.89 -12.45
C ARG A 126 -13.80 -13.75 -11.55
N ASP A 127 -13.42 -14.83 -10.87
CA ASP A 127 -12.08 -14.90 -10.28
C ASP A 127 -11.05 -14.97 -11.41
N GLY A 128 -9.95 -14.25 -11.25
CA GLY A 128 -8.96 -14.07 -12.32
C GLY A 128 -9.25 -12.90 -13.25
N ALA A 129 -10.32 -12.12 -13.02
CA ALA A 129 -10.59 -10.93 -13.82
C ALA A 129 -9.44 -9.93 -13.68
N GLY A 130 -8.76 -9.64 -14.79
CA GLY A 130 -7.60 -8.76 -14.81
C GLY A 130 -7.94 -7.29 -14.54
N ILE A 131 -6.91 -6.51 -14.26
CA ILE A 131 -7.01 -5.08 -14.00
C ILE A 131 -6.31 -4.28 -15.10
N ASN A 132 -6.86 -3.12 -15.44
CA ASN A 132 -6.24 -2.16 -16.35
C ASN A 132 -6.51 -0.72 -15.92
N MET A 133 -5.83 0.22 -16.58
CA MET A 133 -6.10 1.63 -16.46
C MET A 133 -7.20 2.03 -17.44
N ARG A 134 -8.11 2.93 -17.04
CA ARG A 134 -9.09 3.55 -17.95
C ARG A 134 -9.41 4.97 -17.51
N ASN A 135 -9.97 5.75 -18.44
CA ASN A 135 -10.62 7.00 -18.07
C ASN A 135 -11.79 6.71 -17.13
N TYR A 136 -12.02 7.61 -16.18
CA TYR A 136 -13.13 7.46 -15.26
C TYR A 136 -14.46 7.72 -15.99
N VAL A 137 -15.37 6.75 -15.89
CA VAL A 137 -16.72 6.81 -16.49
C VAL A 137 -17.83 6.62 -15.47
N GLY A 138 -17.50 6.55 -14.17
CA GLY A 138 -18.49 6.43 -13.09
C GLY A 138 -19.01 5.02 -12.83
N GLY A 139 -18.57 4.01 -13.61
CA GLY A 139 -18.96 2.62 -13.42
C GLY A 139 -18.43 2.01 -12.11
N ALA A 140 -19.23 1.13 -11.49
CA ALA A 140 -18.86 0.47 -10.23
C ALA A 140 -17.58 -0.38 -10.32
N TRP A 141 -17.19 -0.82 -11.53
CA TRP A 141 -15.92 -1.52 -11.78
C TRP A 141 -14.66 -0.65 -11.67
N GLN A 142 -14.84 0.64 -11.38
CA GLN A 142 -13.77 1.61 -11.10
C GLN A 142 -13.83 2.15 -9.67
N HIS A 143 -14.71 1.58 -8.84
CA HIS A 143 -14.92 2.00 -7.46
C HIS A 143 -14.32 0.96 -6.51
N TRP A 144 -13.59 1.47 -5.53
CA TRP A 144 -12.77 0.70 -4.63
C TRP A 144 -12.98 1.17 -3.19
N SER A 145 -13.02 0.22 -2.28
CA SER A 145 -13.00 0.43 -0.83
C SER A 145 -11.81 -0.27 -0.21
N THR A 146 -11.38 0.19 0.96
CA THR A 146 -10.29 -0.43 1.71
C THR A 146 -10.82 -1.06 2.99
N ARG A 147 -10.33 -2.25 3.35
CA ARG A 147 -10.59 -2.89 4.64
C ARG A 147 -9.27 -3.09 5.38
N ARG A 148 -9.09 -2.44 6.53
CA ARG A 148 -7.93 -2.66 7.40
C ARG A 148 -7.90 -4.11 7.92
N ILE A 149 -6.69 -4.66 8.04
CA ILE A 149 -6.41 -6.03 8.49
C ILE A 149 -5.54 -5.97 9.75
#